data_AF-A0AAV8ZLL1-F1
#
_entry.id   AF-A0AAV8ZLL1-F1
#
_cell.length_a   1.000
_cell.length_b   1.000
_cell.length_c   1.000
_cell.angle_alpha   90.00
_cell.angle_beta   90.00
_cell.angle_gamma   90.00
#
_symmetry.space_group_name_H-M   'P 1'
#
loop_
_entity.id
_entity.type
_entity.pdbx_description
1 polymer ?
#
loop_
_entity_poly.entity_id
_entity_poly.type
_entity_poly.pdbx_seq_one_letter_code
_entity_poly.pdbx_strand_id
1 'polypeptide(L)'
;MPEMVIAQYHWKIYPPVTKAVKTRSENLIKRLPGSSMATSSFKKPIEILNYFFNEKILNIIVHSTNKYIYSVSDNYARPRDAKSTDIAEIRALFGLLYMAGVSHVNRQNGDDMI
;
A
#
# COMPACT_ATOMS: atom_id res chain seq x y z
N MET A 1 -25.56 -13.97 19.66
CA MET A 1 -25.21 -13.16 18.48
C MET A 1 -25.95 -11.83 18.62
N PRO A 2 -25.28 -10.66 18.74
CA PRO A 2 -25.98 -9.38 18.77
C PRO A 2 -26.03 -8.75 17.37
N GLU A 3 -27.23 -8.30 16.99
CA GLU A 3 -27.54 -7.63 15.73
C GLU A 3 -26.77 -6.31 15.55
N MET A 4 -26.29 -6.05 14.33
CA MET A 4 -25.73 -4.76 13.94
C MET A 4 -26.86 -3.73 13.80
N VAL A 5 -27.00 -2.84 14.78
CA VAL A 5 -27.83 -1.64 14.67
C VAL A 5 -27.11 -0.64 13.74
N ILE A 6 -27.63 -0.48 12.53
CA ILE A 6 -27.17 0.53 11.58
C ILE A 6 -27.65 1.90 12.07
N ALA A 7 -26.74 2.75 12.55
CA ALA A 7 -27.07 4.08 13.02
C ALA A 7 -27.48 4.99 11.84
N GLN A 8 -28.74 5.44 11.82
CA GLN A 8 -29.23 6.46 10.88
C GLN A 8 -28.70 7.84 11.29
N TYR A 9 -27.84 8.44 10.47
CA TYR A 9 -27.37 9.81 10.64
C TYR A 9 -28.33 10.80 9.97
N HIS A 10 -28.96 11.67 10.75
CA HIS A 10 -29.77 12.78 10.24
C HIS A 10 -29.04 14.11 10.46
N TRP A 11 -28.72 14.81 9.37
CA TRP A 11 -28.13 16.14 9.43
C TRP A 11 -29.19 17.16 9.91
N LYS A 12 -28.90 17.86 11.01
CA LYS A 12 -29.80 18.89 11.56
C LYS A 12 -29.38 20.26 11.04
N ILE A 13 -30.34 21.00 10.46
CA ILE A 13 -30.14 22.33 9.86
C ILE A 13 -29.95 23.41 10.94
N TYR A 14 -30.45 23.19 12.15
CA TYR A 14 -30.38 24.16 13.26
C TYR A 14 -29.66 23.58 14.47
N PRO A 15 -28.86 24.38 15.21
CA PRO A 15 -28.20 23.92 16.42
C PRO A 15 -29.25 23.54 17.47
N PRO A 16 -29.06 22.43 18.21
CA PRO A 16 -30.00 22.03 19.25
C PRO A 16 -30.04 23.08 20.35
N VAL A 17 -31.25 23.56 20.67
CA VAL A 17 -31.50 24.53 21.73
C VAL A 17 -31.06 23.93 23.06
N THR A 18 -30.00 24.49 23.64
CA THR A 18 -29.22 23.93 24.74
C THR A 18 -30.06 23.65 25.99
N LYS A 19 -30.12 22.38 26.39
CA LYS A 19 -30.01 22.00 27.81
C LYS A 19 -28.60 21.43 27.98
N ALA A 20 -27.92 21.73 29.08
CA ALA A 20 -26.59 21.19 29.39
C ALA A 20 -26.68 19.67 29.60
N VAL A 21 -26.77 18.93 28.50
CA VAL A 21 -26.84 17.48 28.46
C VAL A 21 -25.48 17.01 27.96
N LYS A 22 -24.79 16.21 28.77
CA LYS A 22 -23.54 15.56 28.37
C LYS A 22 -23.77 14.83 27.05
N THR A 23 -23.00 15.15 26.02
CA THR A 23 -23.02 14.42 24.75
C THR A 23 -22.90 12.93 25.04
N ARG A 24 -23.86 12.12 24.57
CA ARG A 24 -23.83 10.67 24.79
C ARG A 24 -22.52 10.09 24.25
N SER A 25 -21.92 9.15 24.98
CA SER A 25 -20.63 8.52 24.68
C SER A 25 -20.61 7.68 23.39
N GLU A 26 -21.74 7.62 22.67
CA GLU A 26 -21.96 6.85 21.46
C GLU A 26 -21.49 7.57 20.17
N ASN A 27 -21.35 8.91 20.18
CA ASN A 27 -20.93 9.71 19.01
C ASN A 27 -19.61 10.47 19.23
N LEU A 28 -18.74 9.96 20.10
CA LEU A 28 -17.38 10.49 20.22
C LEU A 28 -16.51 9.83 19.16
N ILE A 29 -16.02 10.61 18.19
CA ILE A 29 -14.97 10.18 17.27
C ILE A 29 -13.69 9.99 18.10
N LYS A 30 -13.48 8.78 18.62
CA LYS A 30 -12.34 8.46 19.51
C LYS A 30 -11.02 8.34 18.75
N ARG A 31 -11.07 8.07 17.44
CA ARG A 31 -9.88 8.01 16.59
C ARG A 31 -9.81 9.29 15.76
N LEU A 32 -8.86 10.15 16.10
CA LEU A 32 -8.52 11.30 15.27
C LEU A 32 -7.99 10.80 13.90
N PRO A 33 -8.31 11.49 12.81
CA PRO A 33 -7.71 11.19 11.51
C PRO A 33 -6.20 11.43 11.61
N GLY A 34 -5.41 10.40 11.37
CA GLY A 34 -3.96 10.46 11.52
C GLY A 34 -3.32 9.09 11.40
N SER A 35 -2.00 9.08 11.29
CA SER A 35 -1.24 7.84 11.29
C SER A 35 -1.40 7.13 12.62
N SER A 36 -1.40 5.80 12.59
CA SER A 36 -1.38 4.99 13.81
C SER A 36 -0.11 5.30 14.61
N MET A 37 -0.14 5.17 15.93
CA MET A 37 1.04 5.35 16.78
C MET A 37 2.22 4.48 16.30
N ALA A 38 1.94 3.28 15.80
CA ALA A 38 2.93 2.36 15.23
C ALA A 38 3.63 2.91 13.98
N THR A 39 2.99 3.83 13.26
CA THR A 39 3.50 4.46 12.04
C THR A 39 3.93 5.92 12.24
N SER A 40 3.67 6.48 13.42
CA SER A 40 3.91 7.89 13.73
C SER A 40 5.41 8.20 13.93
N SER A 41 6.22 7.19 14.23
CA SER A 41 7.67 7.33 14.40
C SER A 41 8.44 7.44 13.07
N PHE A 42 7.90 6.91 11.97
CA PHE A 42 8.57 6.90 10.68
C PHE A 42 8.54 8.29 10.04
N LYS A 43 9.71 8.89 9.86
CA LYS A 43 9.84 10.21 9.22
C LYS A 43 10.42 10.13 7.82
N LYS A 44 11.15 9.06 7.51
CA LYS A 44 11.80 8.90 6.21
C LYS A 44 10.86 8.17 5.25
N PRO A 45 10.74 8.63 3.98
CA PRO A 45 9.90 7.96 2.98
C PRO A 45 10.25 6.48 2.78
N ILE A 46 11.54 6.13 2.83
CA ILE A 46 12.00 4.74 2.68
C ILE A 46 11.55 3.84 3.83
N GLU A 47 11.49 4.36 5.06
CA GLU A 47 11.05 3.60 6.24
C GLU A 47 9.55 3.34 6.16
N ILE A 48 8.78 4.34 5.74
CA ILE A 48 7.33 4.22 5.49
C ILE A 48 7.08 3.20 4.37
N LEU A 49 7.84 3.29 3.27
CA LEU A 49 7.72 2.35 2.17
C LEU A 49 8.03 0.91 2.59
N ASN A 50 9.09 0.69 3.38
CA ASN A 50 9.45 -0.62 3.91
C ASN A 50 8.39 -1.17 4.88
N TYR A 51 7.70 -0.29 5.62
CA TYR A 51 6.58 -0.69 6.48
C TYR A 51 5.39 -1.24 5.68
N PHE A 52 5.09 -0.62 4.53
CA PHE A 52 4.06 -1.13 3.62
C PHE A 52 4.53 -2.39 2.87
N PHE A 53 5.74 -2.37 2.34
CA PHE A 53 6.37 -3.48 1.62
C PHE A 53 7.34 -4.24 2.52
N ASN A 54 6.77 -4.94 3.49
CA ASN A 54 7.53 -5.77 4.41
C ASN A 54 8.31 -6.86 3.67
N GLU A 55 9.40 -7.32 4.29
CA GLU A 55 10.27 -8.36 3.75
C GLU A 55 9.54 -9.67 3.44
N LYS A 56 8.49 -10.01 4.21
CA LYS A 56 7.62 -11.16 3.91
C LYS A 56 6.91 -11.03 2.56
N ILE A 57 6.39 -9.84 2.26
CA ILE A 57 5.70 -9.56 0.98
C ILE A 57 6.71 -9.65 -0.16
N LEU A 58 7.89 -9.05 0.01
CA LEU A 58 8.96 -9.11 -0.99
C LEU A 58 9.39 -10.56 -1.25
N ASN A 59 9.54 -11.38 -0.22
CA ASN A 59 9.87 -12.80 -0.38
C ASN A 59 8.78 -13.58 -1.13
N ILE A 60 7.50 -13.31 -0.87
CA ILE A 60 6.39 -13.95 -1.60
C ILE A 60 6.45 -13.58 -3.09
N ILE A 61 6.73 -12.32 -3.41
CA ILE A 61 6.87 -11.84 -4.79
C ILE A 61 8.05 -12.56 -5.47
N VAL A 62 9.24 -12.52 -4.87
CA VAL A 62 10.44 -13.19 -5.40
C VAL A 62 10.18 -14.68 -5.63
N HIS A 63 9.60 -15.37 -4.65
CA HIS A 63 9.30 -16.80 -4.76
C HIS A 63 8.33 -17.10 -5.91
N SER A 64 7.24 -16.33 -6.01
CA SER A 64 6.22 -16.53 -7.05
C SER A 64 6.76 -16.21 -8.44
N THR A 65 7.54 -15.14 -8.56
CA THR A 65 8.19 -14.74 -9.82
C THR A 65 9.22 -15.79 -10.25
N ASN A 66 10.06 -16.28 -9.33
CA ASN A 66 11.05 -17.31 -9.66
C ASN A 66 10.40 -18.63 -10.07
N LYS A 67 9.26 -19.00 -9.46
CA LYS A 67 8.44 -20.14 -9.89
C LYS A 67 7.95 -19.98 -11.32
N TYR A 68 7.52 -18.77 -11.70
CA TYR A 68 7.10 -18.48 -13.06
C TYR A 68 8.29 -18.51 -14.03
N ILE A 69 9.42 -17.89 -13.69
CA ILE A 69 10.65 -17.91 -14.51
C ILE A 69 11.07 -19.34 -14.82
N TYR A 70 11.08 -20.22 -13.80
CA TYR A 70 11.39 -21.63 -14.00
C TYR A 70 10.42 -22.34 -14.96
N SER A 71 9.14 -21.95 -14.98
CA SER A 71 8.16 -22.55 -15.90
C SER A 71 8.34 -22.11 -17.36
N VAL A 72 8.96 -20.95 -17.60
CA VAL A 72 9.15 -20.40 -18.95
C VAL A 72 10.60 -20.43 -19.42
N SER A 73 11.54 -20.87 -18.57
CA SER A 73 12.98 -20.78 -18.84
C SER A 73 13.39 -21.51 -20.11
N ASP A 74 12.72 -22.63 -20.41
CA ASP A 74 13.00 -23.45 -21.59
C ASP A 74 12.66 -22.72 -22.91
N ASN A 75 11.84 -21.68 -22.88
CA ASN A 75 11.52 -20.86 -24.04
C ASN A 75 12.64 -19.88 -24.42
N TYR A 76 13.64 -19.68 -23.55
CA TYR A 76 14.70 -18.71 -23.75
C TYR A 76 16.00 -19.40 -24.17
N ALA A 77 16.55 -18.99 -25.32
CA ALA A 77 17.80 -19.55 -25.83
C ALA A 77 19.02 -19.17 -24.98
N ARG A 78 18.96 -18.06 -24.22
CA ARG A 78 20.07 -17.58 -23.39
C ARG A 78 19.70 -17.71 -21.90
N PRO A 79 20.58 -18.29 -21.07
CA PRO A 79 20.32 -18.48 -19.65
C PRO A 79 20.21 -17.15 -18.89
N ARG A 80 20.77 -16.06 -19.43
CA ARG A 80 20.69 -14.73 -18.82
C ARG A 80 19.28 -14.12 -18.86
N ASP A 81 18.47 -14.50 -19.84
CA ASP A 81 17.16 -13.88 -20.08
C ASP A 81 16.07 -14.45 -19.15
N ALA A 82 16.32 -15.64 -18.57
CA ALA A 82 15.45 -16.32 -17.62
C ALA A 82 16.18 -16.62 -16.29
N LYS A 83 17.01 -15.69 -15.83
CA LYS A 83 17.69 -15.82 -14.53
C LYS A 83 16.70 -15.57 -13.38
N SER A 84 16.82 -16.34 -12.31
CA SER A 84 16.09 -16.12 -11.06
C SER A 84 16.33 -14.71 -10.49
N THR A 85 15.29 -14.13 -9.92
CA THR A 85 15.31 -12.80 -9.31
C THR A 85 15.66 -12.83 -7.83
N ASP A 86 16.21 -11.72 -7.33
CA ASP A 86 16.49 -11.48 -5.91
C ASP A 86 15.68 -10.30 -5.33
N ILE A 87 15.63 -10.21 -3.99
CA ILE A 87 14.94 -9.12 -3.26
C ILE A 87 15.49 -7.75 -3.68
N ALA A 88 16.80 -7.64 -3.91
CA ALA A 88 17.44 -6.40 -4.34
C ALA A 88 16.93 -5.95 -5.72
N GLU A 89 16.75 -6.88 -6.66
CA GLU A 89 16.26 -6.60 -8.01
C GLU A 89 14.79 -6.18 -7.99
N ILE A 90 13.95 -6.86 -7.18
CA ILE A 90 12.54 -6.46 -7.01
C ILE A 90 12.43 -5.06 -6.38
N ARG A 91 13.29 -4.73 -5.41
CA ARG A 91 13.36 -3.37 -4.84
C ARG A 91 13.80 -2.34 -5.88
N ALA A 92 14.78 -2.67 -6.71
CA ALA A 92 15.22 -1.80 -7.80
C ALA A 92 14.09 -1.58 -8.83
N LEU A 93 13.34 -2.63 -9.17
CA LEU A 93 12.17 -2.55 -10.04
C LEU A 93 11.10 -1.61 -9.49
N PHE A 94 10.79 -1.68 -8.19
CA PHE A 94 9.88 -0.73 -7.54
C PHE A 94 10.40 0.70 -7.62
N GLY A 95 11.69 0.92 -7.37
CA GLY A 95 12.32 2.23 -7.56
C GLY A 95 12.11 2.78 -8.97
N LEU A 96 12.32 1.94 -9.99
CA LEU A 96 12.12 2.31 -11.39
C LEU A 96 10.65 2.63 -11.69
N LEU A 97 9.70 1.86 -11.16
CA LEU A 97 8.26 2.12 -11.28
C LEU A 97 7.86 3.45 -10.62
N TYR A 98 8.42 3.78 -9.46
CA TYR A 98 8.18 5.07 -8.81
C TYR A 98 8.71 6.23 -9.64
N MET A 99 9.94 6.11 -10.17
CA MET A 99 10.51 7.13 -11.06
C MET A 99 9.69 7.30 -12.33
N ALA A 100 9.26 6.19 -12.94
CA ALA A 100 8.38 6.23 -14.12
C ALA A 100 7.04 6.91 -13.84
N GLY A 101 6.48 6.71 -12.64
CA GLY A 101 5.27 7.39 -12.19
C GLY A 101 5.47 8.90 -12.00
N VAL A 102 6.58 9.32 -11.40
CA VAL A 102 6.92 10.73 -11.19
C VAL A 102 7.19 11.45 -12.52
N SER A 103 7.88 10.78 -13.45
CA SER A 103 8.20 11.34 -14.76
C SER A 103 7.03 11.27 -15.76
N HIS A 104 5.86 10.75 -15.36
CA HIS A 104 4.67 10.58 -16.21
C HIS A 104 4.90 9.74 -17.48
N VAL A 105 5.92 8.88 -17.47
CA VAL A 105 6.33 8.02 -18.60
C VAL A 105 5.68 6.64 -18.56
N ASN A 106 4.64 6.47 -17.73
CA ASN A 106 3.95 5.19 -17.50
C ASN A 106 3.28 4.56 -18.74
N ARG A 107 3.17 5.32 -19.84
CA ARG A 107 2.59 4.89 -21.13
C ARG A 107 3.61 4.80 -22.26
N GLN A 108 4.88 5.08 -21.99
CA GLN A 108 5.95 4.99 -22.98
C GLN A 108 6.52 3.58 -23.02
N ASN A 109 7.08 3.21 -24.17
CA ASN A 109 7.77 1.93 -24.32
C ASN A 109 9.07 1.96 -23.53
N GLY A 110 9.48 0.83 -22.95
CA GLY A 110 10.72 0.75 -22.17
C GLY A 110 11.98 1.12 -22.96
N ASP A 111 11.96 0.98 -24.29
CA ASP A 111 13.06 1.38 -25.18
C ASP A 111 13.24 2.91 -25.24
N ASP A 112 12.14 3.65 -25.06
CA ASP A 112 12.12 5.13 -25.10
C ASP A 112 12.49 5.75 -23.74
N MET A 113 12.65 4.92 -22.71
CA MET A 113 12.91 5.32 -21.32
C MET A 113 14.40 5.24 -20.93
N ILE A 114 15.25 4.67 -21.79
CA ILE A 114 16.68 4.41 -21.55
C ILE A 114 17.54 5.31 -22.43
#